data_AF-A0A9X1RQY1-F1
#
_entry.id   AF-A0A9X1RQY1-F1
#
_cell.length_a   1.000
_cell.length_b   1.000
_cell.length_c   1.000
_cell.angle_alpha   90.00
_cell.angle_beta   90.00
_cell.angle_gamma   90.00
#
_symmetry.space_group_name_H-M   'P 1'
#
loop_
_entity.id
_entity.type
_entity.pdbx_description
1 polymer ?
#
loop_
_entity_poly.entity_id
_entity_poly.type
_entity_poly.pdbx_seq_one_letter_code
_entity_poly.pdbx_strand_id
1 'polypeptide(L)'
;MAWKHKNRWFRRWLVVIVFWLVPVMIVAVREAQDEMAYNRADLQRALTSWTFTDAERAAGAPLHCEGTPERARTLGCSAAVLAANAPAHQAALDEYATRRAALASYLWHAFVGYWVVPAATLLAIGMVLGAVRRALRRPPAVKAVPER
;
A
#
# COMPACT_ATOMS: atom_id res chain seq x y z
N MET A 1 -26.86 -13.55 -30.10
CA MET A 1 -26.59 -13.26 -28.67
C MET A 1 -25.54 -14.19 -28.01
N ALA A 2 -24.44 -14.53 -28.70
CA ALA A 2 -23.42 -15.47 -28.18
C ALA A 2 -22.40 -14.85 -27.20
N TRP A 3 -22.47 -13.53 -26.96
CA TRP A 3 -21.48 -12.80 -26.18
C TRP A 3 -21.81 -12.71 -24.68
N LYS A 4 -23.09 -12.91 -24.29
CA LYS A 4 -23.54 -12.86 -22.88
C LYS A 4 -23.06 -14.05 -22.03
N HIS A 5 -22.62 -15.17 -22.62
CA HIS A 5 -22.00 -16.28 -21.88
C HIS A 5 -20.48 -16.09 -21.70
N LYS A 6 -19.81 -15.37 -22.61
CA LYS A 6 -18.35 -15.16 -22.57
C LYS A 6 -17.91 -14.35 -21.35
N ASN A 7 -18.71 -13.34 -20.96
CA ASN A 7 -18.44 -12.53 -19.75
C ASN A 7 -18.84 -13.21 -18.44
N ARG A 8 -19.64 -14.28 -18.45
CA ARG A 8 -20.18 -14.84 -17.20
C ARG A 8 -19.11 -15.55 -16.37
N TRP A 9 -18.22 -16.29 -17.05
CA TRP A 9 -17.08 -16.94 -16.41
C TRP A 9 -16.07 -15.92 -15.89
N PHE A 10 -15.67 -14.95 -16.73
CA PHE A 10 -14.76 -13.89 -16.31
C PHE A 10 -15.32 -13.06 -15.16
N ARG A 11 -16.61 -12.74 -15.17
CA ARG A 11 -17.28 -12.00 -14.09
C ARG A 11 -17.34 -12.82 -12.80
N ARG A 12 -17.55 -14.14 -12.87
CA ARG A 12 -17.47 -15.02 -11.68
C ARG A 12 -16.04 -15.10 -11.15
N TRP A 13 -15.06 -15.26 -12.04
CA TRP A 13 -13.64 -15.22 -11.67
C TRP A 13 -13.29 -13.90 -10.97
N LEU A 14 -13.69 -12.76 -11.54
CA LEU A 14 -13.42 -11.44 -10.98
C LEU A 14 -14.06 -11.26 -9.60
N VAL A 15 -15.30 -11.70 -9.42
CA VAL A 15 -15.97 -11.66 -8.10
C VAL A 15 -15.24 -12.54 -7.08
N VAL A 16 -14.83 -13.75 -7.45
CA VAL A 16 -14.10 -14.67 -6.55
C VAL A 16 -12.75 -14.08 -6.14
N ILE A 17 -11.98 -13.55 -7.11
CA ILE A 17 -10.69 -12.91 -6.86
C ILE A 17 -10.89 -11.67 -5.98
N VAL A 18 -11.78 -10.74 -6.33
CA VAL A 18 -12.00 -9.54 -5.50
C VAL A 18 -12.48 -9.89 -4.10
N PHE A 19 -13.36 -10.88 -3.94
CA PHE A 19 -13.85 -11.29 -2.64
C PHE A 19 -12.75 -11.88 -1.75
N TRP A 20 -11.87 -12.73 -2.30
CA TRP A 20 -10.74 -13.27 -1.55
C TRP A 20 -9.61 -12.24 -1.33
N LEU A 21 -9.49 -11.21 -2.17
CA LEU A 21 -8.51 -10.13 -2.01
C LEU A 21 -8.76 -9.33 -0.71
N VAL A 22 -10.03 -9.07 -0.40
CA VAL A 22 -10.41 -8.18 0.72
C VAL A 22 -9.85 -8.66 2.07
N PRO A 23 -10.03 -9.93 2.51
CA PRO A 23 -9.45 -10.43 3.75
C PRO A 23 -7.92 -10.32 3.80
N VAL A 24 -7.25 -10.65 2.68
CA VAL A 24 -5.78 -10.59 2.59
C VAL A 24 -5.28 -9.15 2.76
N MET A 25 -5.95 -8.20 2.11
CA MET A 25 -5.62 -6.78 2.26
C MET A 25 -5.88 -6.27 3.67
N ILE A 26 -6.95 -6.72 4.35
CA ILE A 26 -7.22 -6.33 5.73
C ILE A 26 -6.10 -6.79 6.67
N VAL A 27 -5.66 -8.04 6.56
CA VAL A 27 -4.56 -8.57 7.38
C VAL A 27 -3.26 -7.81 7.09
N ALA A 28 -2.92 -7.63 5.81
CA ALA A 28 -1.72 -6.90 5.41
C ALA A 28 -1.70 -5.45 5.91
N VAL A 29 -2.85 -4.75 5.84
CA VAL A 29 -2.96 -3.36 6.33
C VAL A 29 -2.85 -3.30 7.85
N ARG A 30 -3.41 -4.27 8.58
CA ARG A 30 -3.30 -4.31 10.05
C ARG A 30 -1.86 -4.53 10.49
N GLU A 31 -1.16 -5.49 9.90
CA GLU A 31 0.25 -5.75 10.22
C GLU A 31 1.11 -4.52 9.93
N ALA A 32 0.87 -3.88 8.79
CA ALA A 32 1.54 -2.63 8.44
C ALA A 32 1.24 -1.50 9.43
N GLN A 33 0.00 -1.40 9.93
CA GLN A 33 -0.37 -0.39 10.91
C GLN A 33 0.30 -0.63 12.25
N ASP A 34 0.41 -1.88 12.68
CA ASP A 34 1.06 -2.25 13.94
C ASP A 34 2.56 -1.94 13.90
N GLU A 35 3.27 -2.30 12.83
CA GLU A 35 4.69 -1.92 12.66
C GLU A 35 4.88 -0.39 12.54
N MET A 36 3.94 0.30 11.88
CA MET A 36 3.98 1.77 11.77
C MET A 36 3.70 2.47 13.08
N ALA A 37 2.94 1.85 14.00
CA ALA A 37 2.69 2.41 15.33
C ALA A 37 4.00 2.52 16.12
N TYR A 38 4.85 1.49 16.06
CA TYR A 38 6.18 1.53 16.68
C TYR A 38 7.09 2.58 16.04
N ASN A 39 7.17 2.62 14.71
CA ASN A 39 7.97 3.62 14.01
C ASN A 39 7.45 5.06 14.25
N ARG A 40 6.14 5.24 14.47
CA ARG A 40 5.59 6.54 14.86
C ARG A 40 6.01 6.96 16.25
N ALA A 41 6.04 6.04 17.21
CA ALA A 41 6.51 6.36 18.55
C ALA A 41 7.98 6.83 18.52
N ASP A 42 8.81 6.21 17.68
CA ASP A 42 10.21 6.59 17.52
C ASP A 42 10.38 7.93 16.78
N LEU A 43 9.60 8.15 15.72
CA LEU A 43 9.52 9.45 15.05
C LEU A 43 9.08 10.55 16.03
N GLN A 44 8.09 10.29 16.88
CA GLN A 44 7.65 11.26 17.88
C GLN A 44 8.76 11.59 18.87
N ARG A 45 9.51 10.60 19.36
CA ARG A 45 10.67 10.85 20.22
C ARG A 45 11.70 11.75 19.54
N ALA A 46 12.08 11.44 18.30
CA ALA A 46 13.04 12.21 17.53
C ALA A 46 12.55 13.64 17.22
N LEU A 47 11.24 13.81 16.98
CA LEU A 47 10.65 15.13 16.77
C LEU A 47 10.52 15.95 18.06
N THR A 48 10.43 15.29 19.22
CA THR A 48 10.41 15.95 20.53
C THR A 48 11.79 16.14 21.16
N SER A 49 12.84 15.57 20.60
CA SER A 49 14.21 15.77 21.07
C SER A 49 14.77 17.08 20.50
N TRP A 50 15.08 18.02 21.39
CA TRP A 50 15.65 19.32 21.03
C TRP A 50 17.09 19.41 21.52
N THR A 51 17.98 19.89 20.64
CA THR A 51 19.36 20.21 21.00
C THR A 51 19.50 21.72 21.12
N PHE A 52 20.12 22.15 22.22
CA PHE A 52 20.36 23.56 22.53
C PHE A 52 21.83 23.75 22.83
N THR A 53 22.38 24.88 22.38
CA THR A 53 23.70 25.37 22.83
C THR A 53 23.63 25.92 24.25
N ASP A 54 24.77 26.07 24.92
CA ASP A 54 24.82 26.62 26.29
C ASP A 54 24.25 28.05 26.35
N ALA A 55 24.49 28.86 25.31
CA ALA A 55 23.94 30.21 25.19
C ALA A 55 22.42 30.21 25.05
N GLU A 56 21.85 29.28 24.27
CA GLU A 56 20.39 29.15 24.08
C GLU A 56 19.70 28.62 25.35
N ARG A 57 20.36 27.71 26.10
CA ARG A 57 19.85 27.29 27.42
C ARG A 57 19.85 28.44 28.41
N ALA A 58 20.91 29.23 28.45
CA ALA A 58 20.97 30.43 29.29
C ALA A 58 19.93 31.49 28.90
N ALA A 59 19.57 31.57 27.61
CA ALA A 59 18.52 32.43 27.09
C ALA A 59 17.09 31.89 27.32
N GLY A 60 16.92 30.71 27.94
CA GLY A 60 15.62 30.14 28.24
C GLY A 60 14.91 29.47 27.06
N ALA A 61 15.62 29.16 25.97
CA ALA A 61 15.05 28.43 24.83
C ALA A 61 14.31 27.13 25.20
N PRO A 62 14.73 26.33 26.20
CA PRO A 62 14.01 25.12 26.61
C PRO A 62 12.57 25.37 27.08
N LEU A 63 12.23 26.58 27.55
CA LEU A 63 10.87 26.92 28.01
C LEU A 63 9.88 27.16 26.86
N HIS A 64 10.40 27.40 25.65
CA HIS A 64 9.61 27.82 24.48
C HIS A 64 9.73 26.83 23.31
N CYS A 65 10.75 25.98 23.30
CA CYS A 65 11.02 25.04 22.21
C CYS A 65 10.67 23.61 22.66
N GLU A 66 9.39 23.28 22.59
CA GLU A 66 8.86 21.95 22.94
C GLU A 66 7.86 21.43 21.89
N GLY A 67 7.73 20.10 21.82
CA GLY A 67 6.80 19.44 20.91
C GLY A 67 7.28 19.48 19.46
N THR A 68 6.34 19.58 18.52
CA THR A 68 6.65 19.65 17.08
C THR A 68 7.24 21.03 16.71
N PRO A 69 7.97 21.15 15.59
CA PRO A 69 8.55 22.42 15.15
C PRO A 69 7.50 23.54 15.02
N GLU A 70 6.31 23.20 14.55
CA GLU A 70 5.16 24.09 14.42
C GLU A 70 4.63 24.50 15.79
N ARG A 71 4.58 23.57 16.75
CA ARG A 71 4.18 23.89 18.13
C ARG A 71 5.21 24.79 18.79
N ALA A 72 6.50 24.50 18.64
CA ALA A 72 7.59 25.34 19.12
C ALA A 72 7.56 26.75 18.50
N ARG A 73 7.25 26.88 17.21
CA ARG A 73 6.99 28.20 16.59
C ARG A 73 5.86 28.95 17.28
N THR A 74 4.74 28.28 17.58
CA THR A 74 3.61 28.92 18.28
C THR A 74 3.90 29.26 19.74
N LEU A 75 4.85 28.56 20.38
CA LEU A 75 5.29 28.80 21.75
C LEU A 75 6.36 29.91 21.85
N GLY A 76 6.81 30.46 20.71
CA GLY A 76 7.77 31.56 20.66
C GLY A 76 9.24 31.12 20.55
N CYS A 77 9.49 29.86 20.13
CA CYS A 77 10.85 29.39 19.87
C CYS A 77 11.53 30.24 18.78
N SER A 78 12.81 30.59 19.01
CA SER A 78 13.55 31.45 18.10
C SER A 78 13.80 30.77 16.74
N ALA A 79 13.81 31.57 15.67
CA ALA A 79 14.08 31.06 14.32
C ALA A 79 15.48 30.42 14.20
N ALA A 80 16.46 30.88 14.99
CA ALA A 80 17.81 30.33 15.04
C ALA A 80 17.82 28.90 15.60
N VAL A 81 17.15 28.66 16.73
CA VAL A 81 17.03 27.32 17.35
C VAL A 81 16.27 26.36 16.43
N LEU A 82 15.21 26.85 15.77
CA LEU A 82 14.45 26.08 14.78
C LEU A 82 15.31 25.70 13.57
N ALA A 83 16.12 26.63 13.05
CA ALA A 83 17.00 26.36 11.92
C ALA A 83 18.12 25.38 12.29
N ALA A 84 18.67 25.48 13.51
CA ALA A 84 19.71 24.58 14.00
C ALA A 84 19.22 23.13 14.16
N ASN A 85 17.98 22.93 14.59
CA ASN A 85 17.39 21.60 14.77
C ASN A 85 16.67 21.07 13.52
N ALA A 86 16.36 21.93 12.54
CA ALA A 86 15.73 21.55 11.27
C ALA A 86 16.37 20.34 10.55
N PRO A 87 17.71 20.24 10.39
CA PRO A 87 18.31 19.09 9.70
C PRO A 87 18.07 17.77 10.43
N ALA A 88 18.11 17.76 11.77
CA ALA A 88 17.85 16.56 12.56
C ALA A 88 16.38 16.12 12.43
N HIS A 89 15.43 17.07 12.46
CA HIS A 89 14.02 16.78 12.26
C HIS A 89 13.72 16.27 10.84
N GLN A 90 14.34 16.86 9.81
CA GLN A 90 14.18 16.39 8.42
C GLN A 90 14.77 14.99 8.24
N ALA A 91 15.95 14.71 8.80
CA ALA A 91 16.53 13.37 8.76
C ALA A 91 15.62 12.32 9.40
N ALA A 92 14.97 12.64 10.53
CA ALA A 92 14.00 11.75 11.18
C ALA A 92 12.75 11.50 10.30
N LEU A 93 12.26 12.54 9.60
CA LEU A 93 11.14 12.42 8.66
C LEU A 93 11.51 11.57 7.44
N ASP A 94 12.70 11.79 6.87
CA ASP A 94 13.21 11.05 5.72
C ASP A 94 13.45 9.58 6.05
N GLU A 95 14.00 9.28 7.23
CA GLU A 95 14.16 7.90 7.69
C GLU A 95 12.81 7.21 7.88
N TYR A 96 11.83 7.89 8.50
CA TYR A 96 10.48 7.36 8.64
C TYR A 96 9.83 7.10 7.27
N ALA A 97 9.98 8.03 6.32
CA ALA A 97 9.49 7.85 4.96
C ALA A 97 10.14 6.66 4.25
N THR A 98 11.44 6.48 4.44
CA THR A 98 12.22 5.36 3.86
C THR A 98 11.78 4.03 4.43
N ARG A 99 11.65 3.91 5.76
CA ARG A 99 11.14 2.71 6.43
C ARG A 99 9.73 2.38 5.96
N ARG A 100 8.89 3.40 5.80
CA ARG A 100 7.52 3.23 5.29
C ARG A 100 7.48 2.75 3.85
N ALA A 101 8.35 3.28 2.99
CA ALA A 101 8.47 2.85 1.60
C ALA A 101 8.98 1.41 1.51
N ALA A 102 9.93 1.01 2.36
CA ALA A 102 10.43 -0.36 2.43
C ALA A 102 9.33 -1.36 2.81
N LEU A 103 8.54 -1.05 3.87
CA LEU A 103 7.40 -1.87 4.27
C LEU A 103 6.35 -1.97 3.15
N ALA A 104 6.02 -0.86 2.50
CA ALA A 104 5.11 -0.87 1.35
C ALA A 104 5.64 -1.74 0.20
N SER A 105 6.95 -1.71 -0.06
CA SER A 105 7.60 -2.55 -1.07
C SER A 105 7.55 -4.04 -0.72
N TYR A 106 7.78 -4.41 0.55
CA TYR A 106 7.67 -5.80 0.99
C TYR A 106 6.24 -6.32 0.90
N LEU A 107 5.27 -5.53 1.36
CA LEU A 107 3.85 -5.87 1.24
C LEU A 107 3.43 -5.97 -0.23
N TRP A 108 3.95 -5.10 -1.10
CA TRP A 108 3.72 -5.17 -2.52
C TRP A 108 4.27 -6.47 -3.13
N HIS A 109 5.48 -6.89 -2.78
CA HIS A 109 6.05 -8.16 -3.24
C HIS A 109 5.22 -9.35 -2.75
N ALA A 110 4.84 -9.37 -1.47
CA ALA A 110 3.99 -10.41 -0.91
C ALA A 110 2.62 -10.45 -1.61
N PHE A 111 2.03 -9.29 -1.86
CA PHE A 111 0.78 -9.15 -2.60
C PHE A 111 0.92 -9.68 -4.03
N VAL A 112 1.93 -9.24 -4.78
CA VAL A 112 2.11 -9.68 -6.16
C VAL A 112 2.35 -11.19 -6.23
N GLY A 113 3.24 -11.72 -5.39
CA GLY A 113 3.60 -13.13 -5.40
C GLY A 113 2.48 -14.06 -4.92
N TYR A 114 1.79 -13.71 -3.84
CA TYR A 114 0.76 -14.56 -3.23
C TYR A 114 -0.61 -14.37 -3.89
N TRP A 115 -0.91 -13.18 -4.39
CA TRP A 115 -2.24 -12.83 -4.87
C TRP A 115 -2.31 -12.71 -6.40
N VAL A 116 -1.50 -11.81 -6.96
CA VAL A 116 -1.60 -11.44 -8.39
C VAL A 116 -1.17 -12.60 -9.29
N VAL A 117 -0.05 -13.25 -8.97
CA VAL A 117 0.48 -14.37 -9.76
C VAL A 117 -0.53 -15.52 -9.80
N PRO A 118 -1.04 -16.07 -8.68
CA PRO A 118 -2.04 -17.15 -8.74
C PRO A 118 -3.33 -16.75 -9.46
N ALA A 119 -3.81 -15.51 -9.26
CA ALA A 119 -4.99 -15.02 -9.96
C ALA A 119 -4.78 -15.01 -11.49
N ALA A 120 -3.62 -14.52 -11.95
CA ALA A 120 -3.26 -14.49 -13.37
C ALA A 120 -3.08 -15.92 -13.92
N THR A 121 -2.47 -16.83 -13.17
CA THR A 121 -2.32 -18.24 -13.56
C THR A 121 -3.69 -18.91 -13.73
N LEU A 122 -4.63 -18.73 -12.79
CA LEU A 122 -5.99 -19.25 -12.90
C LEU A 122 -6.73 -18.68 -14.12
N LEU A 123 -6.53 -17.40 -14.41
CA LEU A 123 -7.10 -16.76 -15.58
C LEU A 123 -6.53 -17.34 -16.88
N ALA A 124 -5.21 -17.52 -16.96
CA ALA A 124 -4.55 -18.12 -18.12
C ALA A 124 -5.03 -19.55 -18.37
N ILE A 125 -5.12 -20.38 -17.33
CA ILE A 125 -5.66 -21.75 -17.42
C ILE A 125 -7.10 -21.72 -17.94
N GLY A 126 -7.95 -20.85 -17.39
CA GLY A 126 -9.34 -20.73 -17.84
C GLY A 126 -9.47 -20.26 -19.29
N MET A 127 -8.59 -19.37 -19.75
CA MET A 127 -8.51 -18.96 -21.16
C MET A 127 -8.09 -20.12 -22.06
N VAL A 128 -7.06 -20.89 -21.68
CA VAL A 128 -6.59 -22.06 -22.43
C VAL A 128 -7.70 -23.10 -22.56
N LEU A 129 -8.35 -23.47 -21.45
CA LEU A 129 -9.48 -24.41 -21.46
C LEU A 129 -10.64 -23.89 -22.33
N GLY A 130 -10.94 -22.59 -22.26
CA GLY A 130 -11.96 -21.96 -23.10
C GLY A 130 -11.61 -22.01 -24.59
N ALA A 131 -10.34 -21.78 -24.94
CA ALA A 131 -9.85 -21.84 -26.31
C ALA A 131 -9.85 -23.28 -26.86
N VAL A 132 -9.35 -24.25 -26.08
CA VAL A 132 -9.37 -25.68 -26.44
C VAL A 132 -10.81 -26.16 -26.64
N ARG A 133 -11.73 -25.83 -25.72
CA ARG A 133 -13.14 -26.20 -25.86
C ARG A 133 -13.80 -25.54 -27.06
N ARG A 134 -13.34 -24.36 -27.48
CA ARG A 134 -13.81 -23.69 -28.70
C ARG A 134 -13.25 -24.35 -29.96
N ALA A 135 -11.97 -24.73 -29.96
CA ALA A 135 -11.33 -25.44 -31.06
C ALA A 135 -11.91 -26.84 -31.28
N LEU A 136 -12.27 -27.54 -30.20
CA LEU A 136 -12.88 -28.87 -30.23
C LEU A 136 -14.39 -28.87 -30.54
N ARG A 137 -15.07 -27.71 -30.50
CA ARG A 137 -16.46 -27.63 -30.95
C ARG A 137 -16.51 -27.77 -32.47
N ARG A 138 -16.88 -28.97 -32.95
CA ARG A 138 -17.29 -29.21 -34.34
C ARG A 138 -18.35 -28.17 -34.76
N PRO A 139 -18.32 -27.68 -36.02
CA PRO A 139 -19.41 -26.86 -36.54
C PRO A 139 -20.73 -27.64 -36.37
N PRO A 140 -21.84 -26.97 -36.00
CA PRO A 140 -23.13 -27.65 -35.91
C PRO A 140 -23.39 -28.31 -37.26
N ALA A 141 -23.56 -29.63 -37.27
CA ALA A 141 -24.04 -30.34 -38.44
C ALA A 141 -25.32 -29.63 -38.86
N VAL A 142 -25.28 -29.01 -40.04
CA VAL A 142 -26.46 -28.45 -40.69
C VAL A 142 -27.49 -29.57 -40.67
N LYS A 143 -28.57 -29.40 -39.91
CA LYS A 143 -29.69 -30.34 -39.96
C LYS A 143 -30.11 -30.37 -41.42
N ALA A 144 -29.92 -31.52 -42.08
CA ALA A 144 -30.47 -31.76 -43.40
C ALA A 144 -31.96 -31.42 -43.33
N VAL A 145 -32.34 -30.38 -44.07
CA VAL A 145 -33.74 -30.03 -44.31
C VAL A 145 -34.34 -31.23 -45.04
N PRO A 146 -35.36 -31.91 -44.49
CA PRO A 146 -36.03 -32.94 -45.25
C PRO A 146 -36.79 -32.25 -46.39
N GLU A 147 -36.44 -32.58 -47.63
CA GLU A 147 -37.26 -32.24 -48.80
C GLU A 147 -38.67 -32.79 -48.61
N ARG A 148 -39.65 -31.92 -48.76
CA ARG A 148 -41.03 -32.25 -49.12
C ARG A 148 -41.59 -31.16 -50.00
#